data_AF-A0A2W6BYK1-F1
#
_entry.id   AF-A0A2W6BYK1-F1
#
_cell.length_a   1.000
_cell.length_b   1.000
_cell.length_c   1.000
_cell.angle_alpha   90.00
_cell.angle_beta   90.00
_cell.angle_gamma   90.00
#
_symmetry.space_group_name_H-M   'P 1'
#
loop_
_entity.id
_entity.type
_entity.pdbx_description
1 polymer ?
#
loop_
_entity_poly.entity_id
_entity_poly.type
_entity_poly.pdbx_seq_one_letter_code
_entity_poly.pdbx_strand_id
1 'polypeptide(L)'
;MVAEPCRVVDARADARCTPGVLNPDVTQDNIHATICAPGWTDTVRPPASYTAALKLQQMRDFGEPGSPLNYKEDHLVPLSIGGAPSDPHNLFPQPTAKTTEQEDLEDHLHKAVCSGQMALTVAQETMRHNWTH
;
A
#
# COMPACT_ATOMS: atom_id res chain seq x y z
N MET A 1 8.86 14.02 25.67
CA MET A 1 8.48 14.31 24.27
C MET A 1 7.36 13.35 23.94
N VAL A 2 6.16 13.84 23.65
CA VAL A 2 5.06 12.96 23.23
C VAL A 2 5.36 12.57 21.78
N ALA A 3 5.38 11.28 21.47
CA ALA A 3 5.50 10.84 20.08
C ALA A 3 4.37 11.51 19.28
N GLU A 4 4.69 12.13 18.15
CA GLU A 4 3.65 12.67 17.29
C GLU A 4 2.72 11.52 16.85
N PRO A 5 1.40 11.72 16.91
CA PRO A 5 0.46 10.71 16.41
C PRO A 5 0.67 10.53 14.90
N CYS A 6 0.40 9.30 14.44
CA CYS A 6 0.24 8.99 13.02
C CYS A 6 -0.80 9.92 12.41
N ARG A 7 -0.67 10.25 11.12
CA ARG A 7 -1.65 11.08 10.40
C ARG A 7 -1.63 10.77 8.92
N VAL A 8 -2.76 10.83 8.23
CA VAL A 8 -2.75 10.88 6.77
C VAL A 8 -2.48 12.32 6.35
N VAL A 9 -1.50 12.54 5.47
CA VAL A 9 -1.15 13.88 4.97
C VAL A 9 -1.44 13.92 3.48
N ASP A 10 -2.34 14.78 3.02
CA ASP A 10 -2.69 14.91 1.59
C ASP A 10 -3.02 13.57 0.91
N ALA A 11 -3.81 12.73 1.60
CA ALA A 11 -4.18 11.37 1.20
C ALA A 11 -3.02 10.36 1.12
N ARG A 12 -1.87 10.67 1.73
CA ARG A 12 -0.65 9.86 1.79
C ARG A 12 -0.41 9.28 3.18
N ALA A 13 0.18 8.10 3.24
CA ALA A 13 0.50 7.43 4.50
C ALA A 13 1.65 8.14 5.24
N ASP A 14 1.57 8.22 6.56
CA ASP A 14 2.71 8.64 7.38
C ASP A 14 3.75 7.53 7.39
N ALA A 15 4.91 7.78 6.79
CA ALA A 15 6.01 6.81 6.68
C ALA A 15 6.52 6.27 8.03
N ARG A 16 6.25 6.96 9.14
CA ARG A 16 6.61 6.47 10.49
C ARG A 16 5.72 5.33 10.94
N CYS A 17 4.46 5.34 10.51
CA CYS A 17 3.43 4.38 10.92
C CYS A 17 3.18 3.34 9.84
N THR A 18 3.35 3.73 8.59
CA THR A 18 3.23 2.87 7.41
C THR A 18 4.54 2.97 6.61
N PRO A 19 5.64 2.34 7.05
CA PRO A 19 6.93 2.36 6.37
C PRO A 19 6.97 1.59 5.03
N GLY A 20 5.91 0.85 4.69
CA GLY A 20 5.78 0.10 3.44
C GLY A 20 6.39 -1.30 3.53
N VAL A 21 5.93 -2.12 4.48
CA VAL A 21 6.40 -3.50 4.62
C VAL A 21 6.09 -4.31 3.37
N LEU A 22 7.05 -5.11 2.92
CA LEU A 22 6.98 -5.93 1.72
C LEU A 22 6.51 -7.36 2.01
N ASN A 23 5.94 -8.02 1.02
CA ASN A 23 5.56 -9.42 1.08
C ASN A 23 6.82 -10.31 0.94
N PRO A 24 7.21 -11.09 1.97
CA PRO A 24 8.40 -11.93 1.90
C PRO A 24 8.32 -13.05 0.87
N ASP A 25 7.12 -13.42 0.42
CA ASP A 25 6.91 -14.44 -0.61
C ASP A 25 7.08 -13.89 -2.03
N VAL A 26 7.25 -12.57 -2.21
CA VAL A 26 7.50 -11.93 -3.50
C VAL A 26 8.97 -11.56 -3.60
N THR A 27 9.65 -12.12 -4.59
CA THR A 27 11.07 -11.87 -4.87
C THR A 27 11.25 -11.57 -6.35
N GLN A 28 12.37 -10.94 -6.70
CA GLN A 28 12.72 -10.68 -8.10
C GLN A 28 12.69 -11.95 -8.95
N ASP A 29 13.11 -13.08 -8.39
CA ASP A 29 13.23 -14.36 -9.09
C ASP A 29 11.88 -15.02 -9.37
N ASN A 30 10.83 -14.65 -8.62
CA ASN A 30 9.52 -15.27 -8.72
C ASN A 30 8.41 -14.36 -9.25
N ILE A 31 8.73 -13.15 -9.73
CA ILE A 31 7.72 -12.17 -10.18
C ILE A 31 6.73 -12.73 -11.20
N HIS A 32 7.16 -13.63 -12.08
CA HIS A 32 6.29 -14.25 -13.10
C HIS A 32 5.37 -15.35 -12.56
N ALA A 33 5.61 -15.84 -11.34
CA ALA A 33 4.72 -16.74 -10.61
C ALA A 33 3.88 -15.99 -9.55
N THR A 34 4.24 -14.74 -9.25
CA THR A 34 3.57 -13.89 -8.26
C THR A 34 2.94 -12.67 -8.92
N ILE A 35 3.53 -11.49 -8.74
CA ILE A 35 2.94 -10.20 -9.09
C ILE A 35 2.57 -10.05 -10.57
N CYS A 36 3.30 -10.71 -11.49
CA CYS A 36 3.02 -10.65 -12.92
C CYS A 36 2.09 -11.78 -13.40
N ALA A 37 1.70 -12.70 -12.52
CA ALA A 37 0.75 -13.76 -12.85
C ALA A 37 -0.69 -13.21 -12.76
N PRO A 38 -1.53 -13.41 -13.79
CA PRO A 38 -2.91 -12.94 -13.78
C PRO A 38 -3.69 -13.43 -12.56
N GLY A 39 -4.36 -12.50 -11.84
CA GLY A 39 -5.20 -12.81 -10.69
C GLY A 39 -4.45 -13.13 -9.39
N TRP A 40 -3.11 -13.12 -9.37
CA TRP A 40 -2.35 -13.46 -8.15
C TRP A 40 -2.69 -12.55 -6.97
N THR A 41 -2.87 -11.25 -7.20
CA THR A 41 -3.23 -10.29 -6.13
C THR A 41 -4.55 -10.65 -5.44
N ASP A 42 -5.49 -11.26 -6.16
CA ASP A 42 -6.78 -11.67 -5.59
C ASP A 42 -6.63 -12.87 -4.65
N THR A 43 -5.58 -13.69 -4.85
CA THR A 43 -5.28 -14.85 -4.00
C THR A 43 -4.64 -14.47 -2.67
N VAL A 44 -3.98 -13.31 -2.60
CA VAL A 44 -3.26 -12.84 -1.40
C VAL A 44 -3.97 -11.69 -0.69
N ARG A 45 -5.02 -11.11 -1.29
CA ARG A 45 -5.75 -9.99 -0.70
C ARG A 45 -6.36 -10.41 0.65
N PRO A 46 -6.19 -9.60 1.71
CA PRO A 46 -6.83 -9.89 2.99
C PRO A 46 -8.36 -9.91 2.88
N PRO A 47 -9.05 -10.68 3.74
CA PRO A 47 -10.51 -10.67 3.78
C PRO A 47 -11.03 -9.28 4.15
N ALA A 48 -12.16 -8.88 3.55
CA ALA A 48 -12.76 -7.57 3.80
C ALA A 48 -13.11 -7.32 5.28
N SER A 49 -13.40 -8.38 6.05
CA SER A 49 -13.64 -8.28 7.49
C SER A 49 -12.40 -7.82 8.26
N TYR A 50 -11.20 -8.26 7.85
CA TYR A 50 -9.93 -7.83 8.43
C TYR A 50 -9.69 -6.36 8.14
N THR A 51 -9.74 -5.96 6.86
CA THR A 51 -9.46 -4.57 6.47
C THR A 51 -10.49 -3.60 7.00
N ALA A 52 -11.77 -3.99 7.11
CA ALA A 52 -12.78 -3.16 7.75
C ALA A 52 -12.51 -2.92 9.24
N ALA A 53 -12.11 -3.96 9.98
CA ALA A 53 -11.77 -3.84 11.39
C ALA A 53 -10.50 -2.98 11.60
N LEU A 54 -9.46 -3.22 10.79
CA LEU A 54 -8.21 -2.48 10.84
C LEU A 54 -8.42 -0.99 10.53
N LYS A 55 -9.16 -0.67 9.47
CA LYS A 55 -9.49 0.72 9.11
C LYS A 55 -10.12 1.48 10.26
N LEU A 56 -11.12 0.88 10.93
CA LEU A 56 -11.79 1.53 12.06
C LEU A 56 -10.83 1.80 13.21
N GLN A 57 -9.88 0.89 13.45
CA GLN A 57 -8.83 1.06 14.44
C GLN A 57 -7.86 2.16 14.03
N GLN A 58 -7.29 2.09 12.83
CA GLN A 58 -6.32 3.06 12.36
C GLN A 58 -6.92 4.46 12.22
N MET A 59 -8.19 4.62 11.87
CA MET A 59 -8.83 5.94 11.90
C MET A 59 -8.76 6.58 13.31
N ARG A 60 -8.85 5.79 14.38
CA ARG A 60 -8.66 6.30 15.76
C ARG A 60 -7.18 6.59 16.04
N ASP A 61 -6.30 5.68 15.64
CA ASP A 61 -4.87 5.77 15.92
C ASP A 61 -4.19 6.92 15.14
N PHE A 62 -4.68 7.23 13.94
CA PHE A 62 -4.22 8.29 13.04
C PHE A 62 -4.99 9.60 13.23
N GLY A 63 -6.06 9.61 14.05
CA GLY A 63 -6.88 10.79 14.27
C GLY A 63 -7.72 11.22 13.06
N GLU A 64 -8.03 10.30 12.16
CA GLU A 64 -8.80 10.57 10.93
C GLU A 64 -10.28 10.84 11.24
N PRO A 65 -10.82 12.01 10.88
CA PRO A 65 -12.18 12.39 11.24
C PRO A 65 -13.23 11.84 10.27
N GLY A 66 -14.49 11.84 10.69
CA GLY A 66 -15.63 11.61 9.82
C GLY A 66 -16.02 10.14 9.65
N SER A 67 -16.80 9.88 8.59
CA SER A 67 -17.39 8.55 8.36
C SER A 67 -16.35 7.57 7.81
N PRO A 68 -16.29 6.32 8.28
CA PRO A 68 -15.47 5.27 7.68
C PRO A 68 -15.78 5.00 6.20
N LEU A 69 -16.94 5.45 5.69
CA LEU A 69 -17.28 5.38 4.26
C LEU A 69 -16.43 6.32 3.39
N ASN A 70 -15.85 7.35 4.00
CA ASN A 70 -14.97 8.30 3.33
C ASN A 70 -13.54 7.77 3.22
N TYR A 71 -13.27 6.56 3.71
CA TYR A 71 -11.94 5.96 3.74
C TYR A 71 -11.96 4.54 3.17
N LYS A 72 -10.90 4.17 2.48
CA LYS A 72 -10.55 2.80 2.10
C LYS A 72 -9.35 2.37 2.93
N GLU A 73 -9.28 1.08 3.22
CA GLU A 73 -8.03 0.50 3.72
C GLU A 73 -7.16 0.22 2.50
N ASP A 74 -6.04 0.93 2.36
CA ASP A 74 -5.19 0.82 1.17
C ASP A 74 -3.74 0.51 1.52
N HIS A 75 -3.02 -0.02 0.55
CA HIS A 75 -1.62 -0.38 0.68
C HIS A 75 -0.71 0.80 0.31
N LEU A 76 0.33 1.06 1.10
CA LEU A 76 1.38 2.01 0.71
C LEU A 76 2.19 1.47 -0.47
N VAL A 77 2.75 0.26 -0.32
CA VAL A 77 3.32 -0.50 -1.43
C VAL A 77 2.22 -1.43 -1.93
N PRO A 78 1.72 -1.27 -3.16
CA PRO A 78 0.66 -2.11 -3.67
C PRO A 78 1.04 -3.59 -3.78
N LEU A 79 0.03 -4.45 -3.71
CA LEU A 79 0.20 -5.90 -3.93
C LEU A 79 0.85 -6.20 -5.29
N SER A 80 0.53 -5.38 -6.30
CA SER A 80 1.02 -5.49 -7.67
C SER A 80 2.53 -5.30 -7.82
N ILE A 81 3.22 -4.78 -6.80
CA ILE A 81 4.69 -4.70 -6.71
C ILE A 81 5.22 -5.29 -5.39
N GLY A 82 4.48 -6.23 -4.80
CA GLY A 82 4.94 -7.06 -3.69
C GLY A 82 4.87 -6.41 -2.32
N GLY A 83 3.92 -5.50 -2.08
CA GLY A 83 3.63 -5.03 -0.72
C GLY A 83 2.99 -6.11 0.15
N ALA A 84 3.22 -6.04 1.47
CA ALA A 84 2.64 -6.97 2.42
C ALA A 84 1.11 -6.89 2.42
N PRO A 85 0.40 -8.03 2.35
CA PRO A 85 -1.05 -8.01 2.15
C PRO A 85 -1.83 -7.57 3.38
N SER A 86 -1.38 -7.94 4.56
CA SER A 86 -2.13 -7.74 5.81
C SER A 86 -1.34 -7.00 6.88
N ASP A 87 -0.06 -6.68 6.67
CA ASP A 87 0.74 -5.99 7.69
C ASP A 87 0.25 -4.53 7.85
N PRO A 88 -0.16 -4.10 9.06
CA PRO A 88 -0.58 -2.72 9.32
C PRO A 88 0.49 -1.67 8.97
N HIS A 89 1.77 -2.04 8.93
CA HIS A 89 2.86 -1.16 8.51
C HIS A 89 2.97 -1.00 6.98
N ASN A 90 2.10 -1.66 6.21
CA ASN A 90 1.86 -1.40 4.79
C ASN A 90 0.42 -0.95 4.51
N LEU A 91 -0.44 -0.83 5.53
CA LEU A 91 -1.85 -0.48 5.39
C LEU A 91 -2.17 0.84 6.09
N PHE A 92 -3.06 1.63 5.52
CA PHE A 92 -3.51 2.88 6.11
C PHE A 92 -4.93 3.26 5.66
N PRO A 93 -5.67 4.05 6.46
CA PRO A 93 -7.00 4.53 6.09
C PRO A 93 -6.87 5.67 5.07
N GLN A 94 -6.88 5.35 3.79
CA GLN A 94 -6.80 6.35 2.72
C GLN A 94 -8.16 7.03 2.48
N PRO A 95 -8.23 8.37 2.45
CA PRO A 95 -9.41 9.10 1.99
C PRO A 95 -9.84 8.66 0.57
N THR A 96 -11.13 8.45 0.34
CA THR A 96 -11.68 7.92 -0.93
C THR A 96 -11.46 8.85 -2.13
N ALA A 97 -11.12 10.12 -1.92
CA ALA A 97 -10.68 11.03 -2.97
C ALA A 97 -9.30 10.61 -3.50
N LYS A 98 -9.25 9.51 -4.26
CA LYS A 98 -8.03 9.06 -4.93
C LYS A 98 -7.62 10.06 -5.99
N THR A 99 -6.32 10.32 -6.09
CA THR A 99 -5.72 11.00 -7.23
C THR A 99 -5.42 9.98 -8.32
N THR A 100 -5.78 10.29 -9.57
CA THR A 100 -5.43 9.44 -10.74
C THR A 100 -3.92 9.20 -10.84
N GLU A 101 -3.10 10.13 -10.35
CA GLU A 101 -1.64 10.04 -10.32
C GLU A 101 -1.11 8.80 -9.58
N GLN A 102 -1.78 8.39 -8.50
CA GLN A 102 -1.40 7.21 -7.72
C GLN A 102 -1.68 5.93 -8.51
N GLU A 103 -2.84 5.85 -9.14
CA GLU A 103 -3.25 4.70 -9.94
C GLU A 103 -2.31 4.56 -11.14
N ASP A 104 -2.00 5.67 -11.81
CA ASP A 104 -1.05 5.70 -12.94
C ASP A 104 0.37 5.27 -12.53
N LEU A 105 0.84 5.69 -11.35
CA LEU A 105 2.15 5.29 -10.83
C LEU A 105 2.21 3.79 -10.52
N GLU A 106 1.21 3.25 -9.83
CA GLU A 106 1.12 1.81 -9.54
C GLU A 106 1.17 0.99 -10.83
N ASP A 107 0.33 1.36 -11.79
CA ASP A 107 0.23 0.72 -13.10
C ASP A 107 1.56 0.77 -13.86
N HIS A 108 2.22 1.93 -13.85
CA HIS A 108 3.51 2.13 -14.51
C HIS A 108 4.59 1.24 -13.90
N LEU A 109 4.72 1.24 -12.58
CA LEU A 109 5.74 0.46 -11.87
C LEU A 109 5.54 -1.05 -12.08
N HIS A 110 4.30 -1.53 -11.96
CA HIS A 110 3.99 -2.93 -12.22
C HIS A 110 4.37 -3.33 -13.66
N LYS A 111 3.96 -2.54 -14.66
CA LYS A 111 4.26 -2.82 -16.07
C LYS A 111 5.76 -2.85 -16.32
N ALA A 112 6.52 -1.91 -15.74
CA ALA A 112 7.96 -1.84 -15.88
C ALA A 112 8.69 -3.03 -15.23
N VAL A 113 8.20 -3.52 -14.08
CA VAL A 113 8.73 -4.73 -13.44
C VAL A 113 8.43 -5.97 -14.28
N CYS A 114 7.17 -6.13 -14.71
CA CYS A 114 6.76 -7.33 -15.45
C CYS A 114 7.30 -7.39 -16.89
N SER A 115 7.71 -6.26 -17.47
CA SER A 115 8.44 -6.21 -18.74
C SER A 115 9.96 -6.37 -18.59
N GLY A 116 10.48 -6.42 -17.36
CA GLY A 116 11.92 -6.47 -17.07
C GLY A 116 12.65 -5.15 -17.29
N GLN A 117 11.93 -4.04 -17.51
CA GLN A 117 12.51 -2.70 -17.65
C GLN A 117 12.96 -2.09 -16.32
N MET A 118 12.45 -2.61 -15.20
CA MET A 118 12.75 -2.14 -13.85
C MET A 118 12.89 -3.32 -12.89
N ALA A 119 13.86 -3.25 -11.97
CA ALA A 119 13.95 -4.22 -10.88
C ALA A 119 12.82 -3.99 -9.86
N LEU A 120 12.29 -5.07 -9.29
CA LEU A 120 11.25 -5.03 -8.26
C LEU A 120 11.61 -4.10 -7.10
N THR A 121 12.86 -4.15 -6.63
CA THR A 121 13.33 -3.30 -5.53
C THR A 121 13.28 -1.82 -5.87
N VAL A 122 13.58 -1.45 -7.12
CA VAL A 122 13.50 -0.06 -7.58
C VAL A 122 12.05 0.41 -7.60
N ALA A 123 11.12 -0.44 -8.04
CA ALA A 123 9.69 -0.12 -8.00
C ALA A 123 9.19 0.09 -6.56
N GLN A 124 9.58 -0.80 -5.64
CA GLN A 124 9.21 -0.73 -4.22
C GLN A 124 9.78 0.52 -3.55
N GLU A 125 11.04 0.86 -3.79
CA GLU A 125 11.67 2.09 -3.29
C GLU A 125 11.01 3.34 -3.88
N THR A 126 10.75 3.35 -5.19
CA THR A 126 10.05 4.45 -5.87
C THR A 126 8.69 4.70 -5.23
N MET A 127 7.94 3.63 -4.96
CA MET A 127 6.64 3.75 -4.30
C MET A 127 6.76 4.31 -2.87
N ARG A 128 7.74 3.84 -2.09
CA ARG A 128 7.97 4.32 -0.72
C ARG A 128 8.39 5.79 -0.66
N HIS A 129 9.13 6.29 -1.67
CA HIS A 129 9.67 7.66 -1.69
C HIS A 129 8.78 8.68 -2.39
N ASN A 130 8.08 8.31 -3.46
CA ASN A 130 7.11 9.20 -4.10
C ASN A 130 5.86 9.41 -3.24
N TRP A 131 5.77 8.71 -2.10
CA TRP A 131 4.67 8.77 -1.16
C TRP A 131 5.02 9.39 0.19
N THR A 132 5.93 10.35 0.18
CA THR A 132 6.28 11.10 1.40
C THR A 132 6.13 12.59 1.19
N HIS A 133 5.27 13.15 2.04
CA HIS A 133 4.99 14.57 2.28
C HIS A 133 4.08 15.26 1.27
#